data_AF-A0AAV0WSP4-F1
#
_entry.id   AF-A0AAV0WSP4-F1
#
_cell.length_a   1.000
_cell.length_b   1.000
_cell.length_c   1.000
_cell.angle_alpha   90.00
_cell.angle_beta   90.00
_cell.angle_gamma   90.00
#
_symmetry.space_group_name_H-M   'P 1'
#
loop_
_entity.id
_entity.type
_entity.pdbx_description
1 polymer ?
#
loop_
_entity_poly.entity_id
_entity_poly.type
_entity_poly.pdbx_seq_one_letter_code
_entity_poly.pdbx_strand_id
1 'polypeptide(L)'
;MANRWSEETTLKFVQLYREHENLWNMFIPEYRNRDARSSSMEAIASELNITIKEVPKKIKALRATYYLELAKIEKSKASGSGTNLVYKPLLSWFDDINHIMKTATVKEKQTYSNFVSKKFIN
;
A
#
# COMPACT_ATOMS: atom_id res chain seq x y z
N MET A 1 -8.84 -23.88 -5.26
CA MET A 1 -7.45 -23.90 -5.77
C MET A 1 -6.93 -22.48 -5.84
N ALA A 2 -5.87 -22.14 -5.10
CA ALA A 2 -5.26 -20.82 -5.16
C ALA A 2 -4.32 -20.76 -6.36
N ASN A 3 -4.69 -19.99 -7.38
CA ASN A 3 -3.80 -19.72 -8.51
C ASN A 3 -2.63 -18.87 -7.99
N ARG A 4 -1.47 -19.50 -7.80
CA ARG A 4 -0.23 -18.84 -7.36
C ARG A 4 0.23 -17.91 -8.48
N TRP A 5 0.28 -16.62 -8.22
CA TRP A 5 0.81 -15.66 -9.18
C TRP A 5 2.33 -15.79 -9.29
N SER A 6 2.85 -15.52 -10.49
CA SER A 6 4.28 -15.33 -10.69
C SER A 6 4.72 -14.05 -9.96
N GLU A 7 6.04 -13.90 -9.81
CA GLU A 7 6.60 -12.66 -9.25
C GLU A 7 6.28 -11.45 -10.11
N GLU A 8 6.39 -11.58 -11.44
CA GLU A 8 6.04 -10.52 -12.40
C GLU A 8 4.56 -10.11 -12.30
N THR A 9 3.63 -11.07 -12.25
CA THR A 9 2.20 -10.76 -12.08
C THR A 9 1.93 -10.08 -10.74
N THR A 10 2.63 -10.51 -9.68
CA THR A 10 2.50 -9.89 -8.36
C THR A 10 3.03 -8.47 -8.38
N LEU A 11 4.19 -8.24 -8.98
CA LEU A 11 4.77 -6.91 -9.16
C LEU A 11 3.83 -5.97 -9.92
N LYS A 12 3.31 -6.41 -11.07
CA LYS A 12 2.35 -5.62 -11.83
C LYS A 12 1.09 -5.31 -11.02
N PHE A 13 0.59 -6.26 -10.24
CA PHE A 13 -0.54 -6.00 -9.32
C PHE A 13 -0.22 -4.96 -8.25
N VAL A 14 0.97 -5.00 -7.63
CA VAL A 14 1.36 -4.02 -6.61
C VAL A 14 1.52 -2.62 -7.23
N GLN A 15 2.07 -2.52 -8.44
CA GLN A 15 2.20 -1.25 -9.16
C GLN A 15 0.84 -0.63 -9.46
N LEU A 16 -0.08 -1.39 -10.05
CA LEU A 16 -1.45 -0.92 -10.29
C LEU A 16 -2.15 -0.53 -8.98
N TYR A 17 -1.96 -1.32 -7.92
CA TYR A 17 -2.50 -1.01 -6.62
C TYR A 17 -1.92 0.29 -6.04
N ARG A 18 -0.62 0.57 -6.26
CA ARG A 18 0.05 1.80 -5.86
C ARG A 18 -0.55 3.01 -6.56
N GLU A 19 -0.78 2.92 -7.88
CA GLU A 19 -1.35 4.00 -8.71
C GLU A 19 -2.78 4.37 -8.32
N HIS A 20 -3.58 3.39 -7.90
CA HIS A 20 -4.95 3.62 -7.44
C HIS A 20 -5.01 3.98 -5.95
N GLU A 21 -4.62 5.21 -5.62
CA GLU A 21 -4.60 5.72 -4.23
C GLU A 21 -5.93 5.56 -3.51
N ASN A 22 -7.05 5.68 -4.20
CA ASN A 22 -8.39 5.51 -3.61
C ASN A 22 -8.66 4.11 -3.03
N LEU A 23 -7.78 3.14 -3.30
CA LEU A 23 -7.85 1.79 -2.73
C LEU A 23 -7.05 1.64 -1.42
N TRP A 24 -6.20 2.59 -1.06
CA TRP A 24 -5.32 2.47 0.11
C TRP A 24 -5.07 3.76 0.90
N ASN A 25 -5.11 4.91 0.25
CA ASN A 25 -4.90 6.22 0.84
C ASN A 25 -6.19 6.72 1.48
N MET A 26 -6.30 6.57 2.80
CA MET A 26 -7.49 7.02 3.54
C MET A 26 -7.64 8.55 3.66
N PHE A 27 -6.63 9.31 3.22
CA PHE A 27 -6.60 10.77 3.33
C PHE A 27 -7.25 11.48 2.14
N ILE A 28 -7.49 10.79 1.03
CA ILE A 28 -8.18 11.36 -0.13
C ILE A 28 -9.70 11.10 -0.07
N PRO A 29 -10.54 12.03 -0.54
CA PRO A 29 -12.00 11.86 -0.54
C PRO A 29 -12.47 10.60 -1.28
N GLU A 30 -11.79 10.23 -2.37
CA GLU A 30 -12.11 9.11 -3.24
C GLU A 30 -12.04 7.77 -2.52
N TYR A 31 -11.30 7.67 -1.41
CA TYR A 31 -11.25 6.48 -0.58
C TYR A 31 -12.60 6.10 0.03
N ARG A 32 -13.45 7.09 0.33
CA ARG A 32 -14.81 6.84 0.82
C ARG A 32 -15.84 6.76 -0.32
N ASN A 33 -15.45 7.12 -1.54
CA ASN A 33 -16.31 7.05 -2.70
C ASN A 33 -16.38 5.61 -3.23
N ARG A 34 -17.56 5.00 -3.11
CA ARG A 34 -17.79 3.61 -3.53
C ARG A 34 -17.57 3.43 -5.03
N ASP A 35 -18.05 4.36 -5.84
CA ASP A 35 -18.02 4.25 -7.30
C ASP A 35 -16.60 4.43 -7.82
N ALA A 36 -15.88 5.44 -7.31
CA ALA A 36 -14.46 5.64 -7.63
C ALA A 36 -13.62 4.38 -7.30
N ARG A 37 -13.88 3.74 -6.15
CA ARG A 37 -13.22 2.50 -5.76
C ARG A 37 -13.61 1.32 -6.65
N SER A 38 -14.87 1.21 -7.05
CA SER A 38 -15.32 0.17 -7.99
C SER A 38 -14.59 0.32 -9.33
N SER A 39 -14.56 1.53 -9.89
CA SER A 39 -13.87 1.81 -11.16
C SER A 39 -12.38 1.49 -11.10
N SER A 40 -11.69 1.81 -9.99
CA SER A 40 -10.29 1.43 -9.83
C SER A 40 -10.09 -0.08 -9.67
N MET A 41 -10.98 -0.79 -8.98
CA MET A 41 -10.92 -2.26 -8.92
C MET A 41 -11.21 -2.89 -10.29
N GLU A 42 -12.11 -2.31 -11.08
CA GLU A 42 -12.41 -2.72 -12.46
C GLU A 42 -11.20 -2.53 -13.38
N ALA A 43 -10.50 -1.40 -13.28
CA ALA A 43 -9.27 -1.17 -14.03
C ALA A 43 -8.20 -2.23 -13.73
N ILE A 44 -7.93 -2.51 -12.44
CA ILE A 44 -7.00 -3.57 -12.04
C ILE A 44 -7.46 -4.95 -12.54
N ALA A 45 -8.75 -5.24 -12.41
CA ALA A 45 -9.32 -6.52 -12.81
C ALA A 45 -9.17 -6.75 -14.32
N SER A 46 -9.44 -5.73 -15.12
CA SER A 46 -9.27 -5.75 -16.57
C SER A 46 -7.80 -5.96 -16.96
N GLU A 47 -6.88 -5.19 -16.37
CA GLU A 47 -5.46 -5.24 -16.72
C GLU A 47 -4.80 -6.59 -16.42
N LEU A 48 -5.28 -7.29 -15.39
CA LEU A 48 -4.77 -8.60 -14.98
C LEU A 48 -5.64 -9.77 -15.41
N ASN A 49 -6.71 -9.52 -16.16
CA ASN A 49 -7.68 -10.51 -16.60
C ASN A 49 -8.21 -11.40 -15.44
N ILE A 50 -8.60 -10.74 -14.34
CA ILE A 50 -9.22 -11.37 -13.16
C ILE A 50 -10.61 -10.80 -12.90
N THR A 51 -11.37 -11.41 -12.01
CA THR A 51 -12.65 -10.82 -11.60
C THR A 51 -12.47 -9.69 -10.58
N ILE A 52 -13.34 -8.68 -10.61
CA ILE A 52 -13.37 -7.58 -9.62
C ILE A 52 -13.42 -8.13 -8.18
N LYS A 53 -14.11 -9.26 -7.97
CA LYS A 53 -14.23 -9.92 -6.66
C LYS A 53 -12.91 -10.54 -6.17
N GLU A 54 -11.96 -10.78 -7.06
CA GLU A 54 -10.63 -11.30 -6.71
C GLU A 54 -9.67 -10.19 -6.27
N VAL A 55 -9.82 -8.97 -6.80
CA VAL A 55 -8.99 -7.81 -6.44
C VAL A 55 -8.89 -7.61 -4.91
N PRO A 56 -9.98 -7.49 -4.13
CA PRO A 56 -9.87 -7.30 -2.69
C PRO A 56 -9.27 -8.51 -1.97
N LYS A 57 -9.48 -9.73 -2.49
CA LYS A 57 -8.86 -10.95 -1.94
C LYS A 57 -7.35 -10.94 -2.13
N LYS A 58 -6.89 -10.49 -3.31
CA LYS A 58 -5.48 -10.35 -3.65
C LYS A 58 -4.81 -9.23 -2.87
N ILE A 59 -5.47 -8.08 -2.68
CA ILE A 59 -4.99 -7.01 -1.77
C ILE A 59 -4.80 -7.57 -0.35
N LYS A 60 -5.81 -8.30 0.18
CA LYS A 60 -5.73 -8.90 1.52
C LYS A 60 -4.56 -9.88 1.64
N ALA A 61 -4.38 -10.76 0.66
CA ALA A 61 -3.29 -11.73 0.63
C ALA A 61 -1.92 -11.03 0.55
N LEU A 62 -1.78 -10.02 -0.32
CA LEU A 62 -0.57 -9.23 -0.48
C LEU A 62 -0.15 -8.55 0.83
N ARG A 63 -1.10 -7.89 1.51
CA ARG A 63 -0.85 -7.26 2.82
C ARG A 63 -0.45 -8.28 3.88
N ALA A 64 -1.06 -9.47 3.89
CA ALA A 64 -0.67 -10.52 4.82
C ALA A 64 0.78 -10.97 4.59
N THR A 65 1.19 -11.18 3.33
CA THR A 65 2.58 -11.51 2.99
C THR A 65 3.53 -10.38 3.38
N TYR A 66 3.17 -9.11 3.12
CA TYR A 66 3.96 -7.96 3.54
C TYR A 66 4.24 -7.95 5.05
N TYR A 67 3.22 -8.18 5.89
CA TYR A 67 3.42 -8.20 7.35
C TYR A 67 4.27 -9.38 7.83
N LEU A 68 4.21 -10.53 7.15
CA LEU A 68 5.11 -11.65 7.44
C LEU A 68 6.56 -11.29 7.13
N GLU A 69 6.82 -10.63 6.01
CA GLU A 69 8.16 -10.15 5.65
C GLU A 69 8.65 -9.06 6.62
N LEU A 70 7.76 -8.14 7.00
CA LEU A 70 8.05 -7.12 8.01
C LEU A 70 8.47 -7.76 9.34
N ALA A 71 7.77 -8.80 9.77
CA ALA A 71 8.10 -9.52 11.01
C ALA A 71 9.49 -10.19 10.94
N LYS A 72 9.91 -10.71 9.78
CA LYS A 72 11.26 -11.25 9.58
C LYS A 72 12.32 -10.16 9.67
N ILE A 73 12.06 -9.00 9.06
CA ILE A 73 12.94 -7.83 9.16
C ILE A 73 13.11 -7.44 10.63
N GLU A 74 12.02 -7.25 11.36
CA GLU A 74 12.09 -6.85 12.78
C GLU A 74 12.77 -7.91 13.65
N LYS A 75 12.49 -9.20 13.41
CA LYS A 75 13.16 -10.30 14.12
C LYS A 75 14.68 -10.29 13.89
N SER A 76 15.12 -10.00 12.66
CA SER A 76 16.56 -9.92 12.34
C SER A 76 17.27 -8.74 13.01
N LYS A 77 16.54 -7.65 13.33
CA LYS A 77 17.07 -6.51 14.09
C LYS A 77 17.17 -6.82 15.58
N ALA A 78 16.20 -7.55 16.13
CA ALA A 78 16.10 -7.82 17.56
C ALA A 78 17.15 -8.83 18.07
N SER A 79 17.71 -9.69 17.21
CA SER A 79 18.62 -10.78 17.61
C SER A 79 20.04 -10.36 17.98
N GLY A 80 20.31 -9.06 18.17
CA GLY A 80 21.63 -8.55 18.61
C GLY A 80 22.78 -8.84 17.64
N SER A 81 22.46 -9.30 16.43
CA SER A 81 23.43 -9.61 15.39
C SER A 81 23.97 -8.28 14.88
N GLY A 82 25.23 -7.97 15.20
CA GLY A 82 25.89 -6.73 14.81
C GLY A 82 25.60 -6.40 13.35
N THR A 83 25.31 -5.11 13.09
CA THR A 83 24.95 -4.34 11.87
C THR A 83 25.00 -4.96 10.46
N ASN A 84 25.60 -6.12 10.24
CA ASN A 84 25.85 -6.77 8.96
C ASN A 84 24.81 -7.83 8.54
N LEU A 85 23.79 -8.16 9.36
CA LEU A 85 22.87 -9.29 9.11
C LEU A 85 21.36 -8.94 9.15
N VAL A 86 20.98 -7.69 8.89
CA VAL A 86 19.55 -7.35 8.78
C VAL A 86 18.96 -8.02 7.53
N TYR A 87 17.90 -8.81 7.74
CA TYR A 87 17.18 -9.49 6.66
C TYR A 87 16.62 -8.49 5.66
N LYS A 88 16.84 -8.76 4.36
CA LYS A 88 16.25 -8.00 3.25
C LYS A 88 15.35 -8.95 2.45
N PRO A 89 14.05 -8.62 2.28
CA PRO A 89 13.17 -9.37 1.41
C PRO A 89 13.73 -9.39 -0.02
N LEU A 90 13.67 -10.55 -0.69
CA LEU A 90 14.07 -10.72 -2.09
C LEU A 90 12.91 -10.53 -3.07
N LEU A 91 11.77 -10.05 -2.59
CA LEU A 91 10.55 -9.91 -3.36
C LEU A 91 10.61 -8.58 -4.12
N SER A 92 10.60 -8.63 -5.45
CA SER A 92 10.73 -7.44 -6.30
C SER A 92 9.69 -6.35 -6.04
N TRP A 93 8.52 -6.74 -5.53
CA TRP A 93 7.39 -5.87 -5.22
C TRP A 93 7.35 -5.36 -3.78
N PHE A 94 8.30 -5.75 -2.94
CA PHE A 94 8.28 -5.41 -1.51
C PHE A 94 8.36 -3.89 -1.29
N ASP A 95 9.20 -3.20 -2.05
CA ASP A 95 9.40 -1.75 -1.88
C ASP A 95 8.14 -0.96 -2.22
N ASP A 96 7.41 -1.37 -3.27
CA ASP A 96 6.14 -0.75 -3.66
C ASP A 96 5.07 -0.89 -2.58
N ILE A 97 4.86 -2.11 -2.06
CA ILE A 97 3.88 -2.32 -1.00
C ILE A 97 4.32 -1.65 0.30
N ASN A 98 5.62 -1.61 0.60
CA ASN A 98 6.14 -0.90 1.76
C ASN A 98 5.88 0.61 1.68
N HIS A 99 6.04 1.20 0.49
CA HIS A 99 5.68 2.60 0.24
C HIS A 99 4.19 2.82 0.51
N ILE A 100 3.31 2.01 -0.10
CA ILE A 100 1.84 2.10 0.13
C ILE A 100 1.51 2.04 1.63
N MET A 101 2.06 1.07 2.35
CA MET A 101 1.74 0.83 3.76
C MET A 101 2.27 1.94 4.67
N LYS A 102 3.45 2.50 4.36
CA LYS A 102 3.98 3.66 5.09
C LYS A 102 3.15 4.91 4.81
N THR A 103 2.84 5.21 3.56
CA THR A 103 2.05 6.40 3.21
C THR A 103 0.63 6.33 3.77
N ALA A 104 0.01 5.13 3.79
CA ALA A 104 -1.30 4.93 4.39
C ALA A 104 -1.33 5.09 5.93
N THR A 105 -0.19 4.93 6.61
CA THR A 105 -0.09 4.96 8.08
C THR A 105 0.43 6.29 8.63
N VAL A 106 1.17 7.06 7.82
CA VAL A 106 1.59 8.40 8.20
C VAL A 106 0.34 9.28 8.26
N LYS A 107 -0.18 9.49 9.48
CA LYS A 107 -0.92 10.70 9.81
C LYS A 107 0.03 11.84 9.47
N GLU A 108 -0.09 12.46 8.30
CA GLU A 108 0.46 13.79 8.18
C GLU A 108 -0.16 14.59 9.32
N LYS A 109 0.72 15.03 10.24
CA LYS A 109 0.47 16.23 11.01
C LYS A 109 0.26 17.32 9.98
N GLN A 110 -0.96 17.48 9.51
CA GLN A 110 -1.43 18.74 8.98
C GLN A 110 -1.41 19.70 10.16
N THR A 111 -0.21 20.21 10.48
CA THR A 111 -0.08 21.47 11.17
C THR A 111 -0.60 22.46 10.15
N TYR A 112 -1.91 22.69 10.15
CA TYR A 112 -2.41 23.99 9.75
C TYR A 112 -1.73 24.95 10.72
N SER A 113 -0.61 25.48 10.30
CA SER A 113 -0.02 26.62 10.94
C SER A 113 -1.11 27.68 10.95
N ASN A 114 -1.68 27.95 12.13
CA ASN A 114 -2.70 28.97 12.34
C ASN A 114 -2.12 30.39 12.18
N PHE A 115 -1.22 30.62 11.23
CA PHE A 115 -1.02 31.95 10.66
C PHE A 115 -2.13 32.21 9.65
N VAL A 116 -3.36 32.25 10.16
CA VAL A 116 -4.41 33.03 9.52
C VAL A 116 -3.92 34.46 9.60
N SER A 117 -3.49 34.99 8.45
CA SER A 117 -3.35 36.41 8.23
C SER A 117 -4.59 37.09 8.79
N LYS A 118 -4.40 37.86 9.88
CA LYS A 118 -5.38 38.84 10.31
C LYS A 118 -5.57 39.80 9.14
N LYS A 119 -6.62 39.56 8.35
CA LYS A 119 -7.24 40.58 7.52
C LYS A 119 -7.79 41.60 8.53
N PHE A 120 -7.01 42.65 8.80
CA PHE A 120 -7.54 43.84 9.41
C PHE A 120 -8.52 44.44 8.40
N ILE A 121 -9.79 44.33 8.73
CA ILE A 121 -10.85 45.16 8.17
C ILE A 121 -10.71 46.50 8.90
N ASN A 122 -10.32 47.54 8.16
CA ASN A 122 -10.94 48.86 8.24
C ASN A 122 -10.59 49.63 6.96
#